data_AF-A0A1U9Z1S0-F1
#
_entry.id   AF-A0A1U9Z1S0-F1
#
_cell.length_a   1.000
_cell.length_b   1.000
_cell.length_c   1.000
_cell.angle_alpha   90.00
_cell.angle_beta   90.00
_cell.angle_gamma   90.00
#
_symmetry.space_group_name_H-M   'P 1'
#
loop_
_entity.id
_entity.type
_entity.pdbx_description
1 polymer ?
#
loop_
_entity_poly.entity_id
_entity_poly.type
_entity_poly.pdbx_seq_one_letter_code
_entity_poly.pdbx_strand_id
1 'polypeptide(L)'
;MAKAHAIFAVLLFLPALAFAGDGSVRTVASIYDNAPRLKDIRARIVADEPVTITELQILADVGDGLAAYKLAERLLAMNRPDLNGKAAHYLAIAVNDGRTYAVPPLFAILSDRTSDISPVRLAHIENALNRQAATGDPASVLALARLYLQGHPFGARPEKAKALLRAAVDQQFVDEALALQMAMLIASGAPLSAEDEAAVRAYLRVAQESPDIGTRTAAENLLRAFAEPEALSGEDEHG
;
A
#
# COMPACT_ATOMS: atom_id res chain seq x y z
N MET A 1 -17.91 -62.72 42.96
CA MET A 1 -16.62 -63.31 42.55
C MET A 1 -16.63 -63.49 41.03
N ALA A 2 -15.89 -62.67 40.29
CA ALA A 2 -15.63 -62.91 38.87
C ALA A 2 -14.30 -62.23 38.49
N LYS A 3 -13.51 -62.97 37.71
CA LYS A 3 -12.08 -62.80 37.45
C LYS A 3 -11.77 -61.62 36.53
N ALA A 4 -10.60 -61.04 36.76
CA ALA A 4 -9.87 -60.19 35.83
C ALA A 4 -9.60 -60.88 34.49
N HIS A 5 -9.68 -60.13 33.40
CA HIS A 5 -8.88 -60.32 32.19
C HIS A 5 -8.44 -58.93 31.71
N ALA A 6 -7.13 -58.71 31.76
CA ALA A 6 -6.46 -57.56 31.19
C ALA A 6 -6.23 -57.81 29.69
N ILE A 7 -6.50 -56.81 28.85
CA ILE A 7 -5.97 -56.73 27.49
C ILE A 7 -5.18 -55.43 27.39
N PHE A 8 -3.88 -55.61 27.11
CA PHE A 8 -2.87 -54.59 26.88
C PHE A 8 -3.21 -53.80 25.61
N ALA A 9 -3.42 -52.49 25.72
CA ALA A 9 -3.29 -51.57 24.59
C ALA A 9 -1.93 -50.89 24.70
N VAL A 10 -1.00 -51.28 23.81
CA VAL A 10 0.29 -50.63 23.64
C VAL A 10 0.04 -49.27 22.98
N LEU A 11 0.01 -48.21 23.78
CA LEU A 11 0.13 -46.84 23.27
C LEU A 11 1.61 -46.58 22.98
N LEU A 12 1.96 -46.52 21.69
CA LEU A 12 3.23 -45.98 21.22
C LEU A 12 3.27 -44.48 21.57
N PHE A 13 4.01 -44.17 22.64
CA PHE A 13 4.37 -42.81 23.01
C PHE A 13 5.53 -42.37 22.11
N LEU A 14 5.21 -41.71 21.00
CA LEU A 14 6.21 -40.94 20.24
C LEU A 14 6.65 -39.76 21.11
N PRO A 15 7.95 -39.60 21.42
CA PRO A 15 8.40 -38.41 22.12
C PRO A 15 8.26 -37.23 21.16
N ALA A 16 7.50 -36.21 21.60
CA ALA A 16 7.56 -34.89 20.99
C ALA A 16 9.03 -34.43 21.01
N LEU A 17 9.66 -34.34 19.83
CA LEU A 17 10.89 -33.56 19.70
C LEU A 17 10.53 -32.12 20.05
N ALA A 18 10.88 -31.72 21.27
CA ALA A 18 10.97 -30.33 21.64
C ALA A 18 12.04 -29.71 20.73
N PHE A 19 11.60 -29.04 19.67
CA PHE A 19 12.43 -28.14 18.90
C PHE A 19 12.74 -26.96 19.82
N ALA A 20 13.80 -27.07 20.61
CA ALA A 20 14.46 -25.94 21.25
C ALA A 20 15.13 -25.12 20.14
N GLY A 21 14.31 -24.42 19.35
CA GLY A 21 14.79 -23.30 18.56
C GLY A 21 15.18 -22.22 19.57
N ASP A 22 16.47 -22.07 19.80
CA ASP A 22 17.05 -20.88 20.43
C ASP A 22 16.64 -19.68 19.56
N GLY A 23 15.50 -19.10 19.90
CA GLY A 23 14.95 -17.89 19.33
C GLY A 23 15.78 -16.69 19.77
N SER A 24 17.07 -16.71 19.44
CA SER A 24 17.86 -15.50 19.39
C SER A 24 17.27 -14.67 18.26
N VAL A 25 16.34 -13.78 18.63
CA VAL A 25 16.01 -12.60 17.83
C VAL A 25 17.34 -11.95 17.55
N ARG A 26 17.90 -12.16 16.35
CA ARG A 26 19.05 -11.40 15.88
C ARG A 26 18.56 -9.96 15.84
N THR A 27 18.83 -9.22 16.91
CA THR A 27 18.66 -7.78 16.92
C THR A 27 19.57 -7.28 15.81
N VAL A 28 18.98 -6.95 14.66
CA VAL A 28 19.73 -6.32 13.58
C VAL A 28 20.26 -5.03 14.20
N ALA A 29 21.58 -4.94 14.35
CA ALA A 29 22.21 -3.77 14.93
C ALA A 29 21.67 -2.54 14.21
N SER A 30 21.12 -1.61 14.97
CA SER A 30 20.61 -0.38 14.42
C SER A 30 21.77 0.35 13.73
N ILE A 31 21.50 1.00 12.60
CA ILE A 31 22.48 1.91 11.96
C ILE A 31 23.02 2.96 12.94
N TYR A 32 22.31 3.19 14.04
CA TYR A 32 22.64 4.11 15.13
C TYR A 32 23.57 3.54 16.19
N ASP A 33 23.66 2.21 16.33
CA ASP A 33 24.37 1.57 17.45
C ASP A 33 25.88 1.83 17.41
N ASN A 34 26.43 2.00 16.20
CA ASN A 34 27.86 2.30 15.99
C ASN A 34 28.11 3.73 15.47
N ALA A 35 27.11 4.62 15.55
CA ALA A 35 27.17 5.96 14.97
C ALA A 35 26.54 7.01 15.90
N PRO A 36 27.25 7.42 16.99
CA PRO A 36 26.70 8.32 18.01
C PRO A 36 26.20 9.65 17.42
N ARG A 37 26.91 10.20 16.42
CA ARG A 37 26.49 11.41 15.72
C ARG A 37 25.14 11.25 15.00
N LEU A 38 24.88 10.09 14.39
CA LEU A 38 23.60 9.85 13.71
C LEU A 38 22.48 9.71 14.73
N LYS A 39 22.75 9.06 15.86
CA LYS A 39 21.81 8.93 16.97
C LYS A 39 21.43 10.30 17.54
N ASP A 40 22.40 11.20 17.71
CA ASP A 40 22.16 12.55 18.21
C ASP A 40 21.32 13.38 17.25
N ILE A 41 21.64 13.36 15.94
CA ILE A 41 20.80 14.04 14.93
C ILE A 41 19.38 13.46 14.96
N ARG A 42 19.24 12.13 15.05
CA ARG A 42 17.95 11.46 15.08
C ARG A 42 17.13 11.85 16.31
N ALA A 43 17.76 11.92 17.48
CA ALA A 43 17.11 12.35 18.71
C ALA A 43 16.55 13.78 18.58
N ARG A 44 17.33 14.70 18.00
CA ARG A 44 16.89 16.08 17.75
C ARG A 44 15.70 16.18 16.80
N ILE A 45 15.67 15.36 15.74
CA ILE A 45 14.51 15.30 14.83
C ILE A 45 13.24 14.87 15.59
N VAL A 46 13.36 13.86 16.46
CA VAL A 46 12.22 13.36 17.26
C VAL A 46 11.78 14.39 18.30
N ALA A 47 12.71 15.17 18.85
CA ALA A 47 12.45 16.25 19.79
C ALA A 47 11.98 17.57 19.14
N ASP A 48 11.79 17.58 17.82
CA ASP A 48 11.48 18.80 17.03
C ASP A 48 12.50 19.94 17.19
N GLU A 49 13.75 19.57 17.49
CA GLU A 49 14.85 20.52 17.57
C GLU A 49 15.36 20.89 16.16
N PRO A 50 15.94 22.10 16.00
CA PRO A 50 16.50 22.51 14.72
C PRO A 50 17.62 21.56 14.24
N VAL A 51 17.41 20.98 13.06
CA VAL A 51 18.43 20.23 12.30
C VAL A 51 18.65 20.86 10.93
N THR A 52 19.86 20.77 10.41
CA THR A 52 20.22 21.30 9.08
C THR A 52 19.76 20.37 7.94
N ILE A 53 19.72 20.90 6.71
CA ILE A 53 19.46 20.08 5.51
C ILE A 53 20.53 18.99 5.36
N THR A 54 21.80 19.30 5.62
CA THR A 54 22.91 18.34 5.53
C THR A 54 22.76 17.20 6.56
N GLU A 55 22.31 17.50 7.77
CA GLU A 55 22.09 16.47 8.78
C GLU A 55 20.91 15.56 8.44
N LEU A 56 19.82 16.12 7.90
CA LEU A 56 18.72 15.31 7.36
C LEU A 56 19.19 14.45 6.19
N GLN A 57 20.02 15.01 5.32
CA GLN A 57 20.60 14.32 4.15
C GLN A 57 21.42 13.10 4.58
N ILE A 58 22.32 13.26 5.54
CA ILE A 58 23.15 12.18 6.06
C ILE A 58 22.29 11.03 6.60
N LEU A 59 21.23 11.33 7.35
CA LEU A 59 20.31 10.30 7.88
C LEU A 59 19.47 9.66 6.79
N ALA A 60 18.95 10.44 5.85
CA ALA A 60 18.15 9.95 4.75
C ALA A 60 18.96 9.02 3.83
N ASP A 61 20.23 9.34 3.57
CA ASP A 61 21.12 8.56 2.71
C ASP A 61 21.49 7.19 3.31
N VAL A 62 21.38 7.03 4.64
CA VAL A 62 21.51 5.72 5.32
C VAL A 62 20.16 5.01 5.51
N GLY A 63 19.09 5.54 4.92
CA GLY A 63 17.77 4.91 4.89
C GLY A 63 16.80 5.34 5.99
N ASP A 64 17.11 6.38 6.78
CA ASP A 64 16.15 6.86 7.78
C ASP A 64 14.95 7.55 7.12
N GLY A 65 13.77 6.91 7.19
CA GLY A 65 12.58 7.38 6.49
C GLY A 65 11.98 8.68 7.04
N LEU A 66 12.10 8.97 8.33
CA LEU A 66 11.56 10.23 8.89
C LEU A 66 12.49 11.41 8.54
N ALA A 67 13.81 11.21 8.54
CA ALA A 67 14.74 12.23 8.05
C ALA A 67 14.56 12.46 6.55
N ALA A 68 14.37 11.38 5.77
CA ALA A 68 14.08 11.48 4.34
C ALA A 68 12.78 12.25 4.06
N TYR A 69 11.70 11.98 4.81
CA TYR A 69 10.47 12.74 4.70
C TYR A 69 10.67 14.22 5.03
N LYS A 70 11.27 14.54 6.19
CA LYS A 70 11.54 15.93 6.61
C LYS A 70 12.42 16.67 5.60
N LEU A 71 13.38 15.99 4.98
CA LEU A 71 14.19 16.55 3.91
C LEU A 71 13.35 16.85 2.67
N ALA A 72 12.50 15.92 2.24
CA ALA A 72 11.60 16.13 1.11
C ALA A 72 10.64 17.31 1.36
N GLU A 73 10.04 17.41 2.55
CA GLU A 73 9.18 18.54 2.92
C GLU A 73 9.91 19.88 2.74
N ARG A 74 11.16 19.97 3.21
CA ARG A 74 11.96 21.19 3.05
C ARG A 74 12.29 21.50 1.61
N LEU A 75 12.59 20.49 0.79
CA LEU A 75 12.84 20.68 -0.64
C LEU A 75 11.59 21.17 -1.37
N LEU A 76 10.42 20.63 -1.05
CA LEU A 76 9.14 21.06 -1.61
C LEU A 76 8.76 22.48 -1.17
N ALA A 77 9.01 22.83 0.10
CA ALA A 77 8.75 24.17 0.63
C ALA A 77 9.57 25.27 -0.06
N MET A 78 10.67 24.93 -0.75
CA MET A 78 11.43 25.89 -1.55
C MET A 78 10.70 26.31 -2.84
N ASN A 79 9.60 25.64 -3.22
CA ASN A 79 8.81 25.92 -4.43
C ASN A 79 9.66 25.96 -5.71
N ARG A 80 10.60 25.02 -5.81
CA ARG A 80 11.56 24.91 -6.91
C ARG A 80 11.33 23.62 -7.69
N PRO A 81 10.73 23.67 -8.90
CA PRO A 81 10.41 22.48 -9.69
C PRO A 81 11.60 21.58 -9.98
N ASP A 82 12.80 22.15 -10.11
CA ASP A 82 14.05 21.40 -10.31
C ASP A 82 14.42 20.50 -9.12
N LEU A 83 13.85 20.75 -7.93
CA LEU A 83 14.04 19.93 -6.74
C LEU A 83 13.02 18.80 -6.62
N ASN A 84 11.94 18.79 -7.40
CA ASN A 84 10.87 17.78 -7.31
C ASN A 84 11.40 16.36 -7.47
N GLY A 85 12.29 16.14 -8.44
CA GLY A 85 12.92 14.83 -8.61
C GLY A 85 13.75 14.41 -7.39
N LYS A 86 14.42 15.36 -6.72
CA LYS A 86 15.18 15.07 -5.49
C LYS A 86 14.24 14.81 -4.31
N ALA A 87 13.17 15.58 -4.17
CA ALA A 87 12.13 15.34 -3.16
C ALA A 87 11.48 13.96 -3.34
N ALA A 88 11.12 13.58 -4.58
CA ALA A 88 10.55 12.26 -4.89
C ALA A 88 11.46 11.10 -4.49
N HIS A 89 12.79 11.26 -4.64
CA HIS A 89 13.75 10.27 -4.19
C HIS A 89 13.68 10.03 -2.67
N TYR A 90 13.69 11.10 -1.86
CA TYR A 90 13.61 10.96 -0.41
C TYR A 90 12.24 10.54 0.09
N LEU A 91 11.16 10.95 -0.59
CA LEU A 91 9.84 10.41 -0.30
C LEU A 91 9.80 8.90 -0.56
N ALA A 92 10.44 8.40 -1.61
CA ALA A 92 10.52 6.95 -1.84
C ALA A 92 11.35 6.21 -0.77
N ILE A 93 12.40 6.83 -0.22
CA ILE A 93 13.10 6.27 0.95
C ILE A 93 12.15 6.19 2.16
N ALA A 94 11.40 7.26 2.42
CA ALA A 94 10.41 7.29 3.50
C ALA A 94 9.31 6.23 3.31
N VAL A 95 8.76 6.09 2.10
CA VAL A 95 7.80 5.03 1.76
C VAL A 95 8.39 3.65 2.00
N ASN A 96 9.63 3.42 1.57
CA ASN A 96 10.32 2.14 1.75
C ASN A 96 10.58 1.79 3.23
N ASP A 97 10.72 2.80 4.09
CA ASP A 97 10.81 2.66 5.56
C ASP A 97 9.42 2.53 6.23
N GLY A 98 8.34 2.38 5.43
CA GLY A 98 6.98 2.20 5.93
C GLY A 98 6.25 3.50 6.30
N ARG A 99 6.76 4.68 5.91
CA ARG A 99 6.11 5.97 6.16
C ARG A 99 5.03 6.24 5.13
N THR A 100 3.84 5.69 5.36
CA THR A 100 2.69 5.77 4.43
C THR A 100 2.25 7.21 4.14
N TYR A 101 2.41 8.14 5.08
CA TYR A 101 2.14 9.57 4.89
C TYR A 101 3.07 10.26 3.87
N ALA A 102 4.14 9.61 3.43
CA ALA A 102 4.99 10.10 2.33
C ALA A 102 4.41 9.77 0.94
N VAL A 103 3.43 8.86 0.86
CA VAL A 103 2.83 8.44 -0.43
C VAL A 103 2.05 9.58 -1.09
N PRO A 104 1.17 10.35 -0.42
CA PRO A 104 0.42 11.42 -1.08
C PRO A 104 1.28 12.49 -1.76
N PRO A 105 2.28 13.12 -1.11
CA PRO A 105 3.14 14.08 -1.81
C PRO A 105 4.00 13.42 -2.90
N LEU A 106 4.39 12.15 -2.74
CA LEU A 106 5.10 11.42 -3.78
C LEU A 106 4.23 11.22 -5.02
N PHE A 107 2.98 10.79 -4.82
CA PHE A 107 2.00 10.66 -5.88
C PHE A 107 1.78 11.98 -6.61
N ALA A 108 1.66 13.10 -5.88
CA ALA A 108 1.51 14.42 -6.48
C ALA A 108 2.66 14.78 -7.44
N ILE A 109 3.92 14.50 -7.04
CA ILE A 109 5.08 14.72 -7.90
C ILE A 109 5.07 13.78 -9.11
N LEU A 110 4.72 12.50 -8.91
CA LEU A 110 4.72 11.51 -10.00
C LEU A 110 3.58 11.70 -11.00
N SER A 111 2.45 12.26 -10.57
CA SER A 111 1.33 12.60 -11.45
C SER A 111 1.58 13.89 -12.26
N ASP A 112 2.49 14.73 -11.80
CA ASP A 112 2.91 15.93 -12.54
C ASP A 112 3.84 15.56 -13.70
N ARG A 113 3.31 15.70 -14.92
CA ARG A 113 4.02 15.38 -16.17
C ARG A 113 5.19 16.31 -16.48
N THR A 114 5.33 17.41 -15.75
CA THR A 114 6.43 18.37 -15.94
C THR A 114 7.65 18.05 -15.07
N SER A 115 7.51 17.14 -14.11
CA SER A 115 8.60 16.78 -13.20
C SER A 115 9.65 15.94 -13.92
N ASP A 116 10.88 16.47 -13.99
CA ASP A 116 12.03 15.76 -14.56
C ASP A 116 12.61 14.76 -13.54
N ILE A 117 12.35 13.48 -13.77
CA ILE A 117 12.82 12.38 -12.93
C ILE A 117 13.54 11.36 -13.81
N SER A 118 14.85 11.19 -13.58
CA SER A 118 15.65 10.23 -14.34
C SER A 118 15.07 8.80 -14.28
N PRO A 119 15.21 7.98 -15.35
CA PRO A 119 14.67 6.61 -15.38
C PRO A 119 15.14 5.72 -14.22
N VAL A 120 16.42 5.85 -13.82
CA VAL A 120 16.98 5.09 -12.69
C VAL A 120 16.25 5.42 -11.39
N ARG A 121 15.96 6.70 -11.16
CA ARG A 121 15.22 7.15 -9.98
C ARG A 121 13.75 6.73 -10.04
N LEU A 122 13.12 6.77 -11.21
CA LEU A 122 11.76 6.27 -11.39
C LEU A 122 11.66 4.78 -11.06
N ALA A 123 12.60 3.95 -11.53
CA ALA A 123 12.64 2.54 -11.19
C ALA A 123 12.79 2.30 -9.67
N HIS A 124 13.63 3.09 -9.00
CA HIS A 124 13.76 3.02 -7.54
C HIS A 124 12.45 3.39 -6.82
N ILE A 125 11.78 4.46 -7.25
CA ILE A 125 10.50 4.91 -6.69
C ILE A 125 9.41 3.85 -6.91
N GLU A 126 9.31 3.31 -8.13
CA GLU A 126 8.35 2.25 -8.47
C GLU A 126 8.57 1.01 -7.58
N ASN A 127 9.82 0.62 -7.34
CA ASN A 127 10.16 -0.51 -6.48
C ASN A 127 9.81 -0.27 -5.01
N ALA A 128 10.04 0.95 -4.50
CA ALA A 128 9.68 1.31 -3.12
C ALA A 128 8.15 1.21 -2.91
N LEU A 129 7.37 1.79 -3.83
CA LEU A 129 5.91 1.69 -3.80
C LEU A 129 5.44 0.24 -3.92
N ASN A 130 6.04 -0.57 -4.80
CA ASN A 130 5.64 -1.97 -4.97
C ASN A 130 5.90 -2.79 -3.71
N ARG A 131 7.04 -2.58 -3.04
CA ARG A 131 7.32 -3.22 -1.76
C ARG A 131 6.29 -2.86 -0.70
N GLN A 132 5.96 -1.57 -0.60
CA GLN A 132 5.02 -1.10 0.41
C GLN A 132 3.57 -1.53 0.10
N ALA A 133 3.18 -1.57 -1.18
CA ALA A 133 1.91 -2.15 -1.60
C ALA A 133 1.83 -3.66 -1.26
N ALA A 134 2.94 -4.40 -1.41
CA ALA A 134 3.00 -5.82 -1.05
C ALA A 134 2.89 -6.08 0.46
N THR A 135 3.21 -5.10 1.31
CA THR A 135 2.93 -5.18 2.76
C THR A 135 1.50 -4.79 3.11
N GLY A 136 0.65 -4.50 2.12
CA GLY A 136 -0.73 -4.11 2.33
C GLY A 136 -0.96 -2.64 2.61
N ASP A 137 -0.01 -1.75 2.30
CA ASP A 137 -0.23 -0.31 2.49
C ASP A 137 -1.28 0.21 1.49
N PRO A 138 -2.46 0.64 1.96
CA PRO A 138 -3.55 1.08 1.09
C PRO A 138 -3.18 2.27 0.21
N ALA A 139 -2.38 3.20 0.75
CA ALA A 139 -1.96 4.39 0.04
C ALA A 139 -1.06 4.02 -1.16
N SER A 140 -0.08 3.13 -0.94
CA SER A 140 0.81 2.65 -2.01
C SER A 140 0.09 1.81 -3.06
N VAL A 141 -0.84 0.93 -2.66
CA VAL A 141 -1.68 0.17 -3.60
C VAL A 141 -2.45 1.13 -4.52
N LEU A 142 -3.14 2.11 -3.93
CA LEU A 142 -3.95 3.06 -4.69
C LEU A 142 -3.07 3.95 -5.59
N ALA A 143 -1.95 4.45 -5.07
CA ALA A 143 -1.02 5.28 -5.84
C ALA A 143 -0.49 4.52 -7.06
N LEU A 144 -0.01 3.28 -6.88
CA LEU A 144 0.49 2.45 -7.98
C LEU A 144 -0.60 2.13 -9.01
N ALA A 145 -1.78 1.70 -8.54
CA ALA A 145 -2.88 1.39 -9.43
C ALA A 145 -3.24 2.59 -10.31
N ARG A 146 -3.35 3.79 -9.72
CA ARG A 146 -3.60 5.04 -10.45
C ARG A 146 -2.49 5.38 -11.43
N LEU A 147 -1.23 5.33 -11.02
CA LEU A 147 -0.09 5.65 -11.89
C LEU A 147 0.03 4.67 -13.07
N TYR A 148 -0.25 3.38 -12.84
CA TYR A 148 -0.29 2.37 -13.90
C TYR A 148 -1.47 2.53 -14.86
N LEU A 149 -2.65 2.94 -14.38
CA LEU A 149 -3.80 3.23 -15.24
C LEU A 149 -3.59 4.51 -16.06
N GLN A 150 -3.01 5.56 -15.44
CA GLN A 150 -2.64 6.80 -16.13
C GLN A 150 -1.52 6.62 -17.15
N GLY A 151 -0.70 5.58 -16.98
CA GLY A 151 0.44 5.27 -17.81
C GLY A 151 1.65 6.19 -17.64
N HIS A 152 1.62 7.09 -16.65
CA HIS A 152 2.72 7.97 -16.30
C HIS A 152 2.97 7.87 -14.78
N PRO A 153 4.24 7.86 -14.32
CA PRO A 153 5.48 7.87 -15.10
C PRO A 153 5.98 6.48 -15.51
N PHE A 154 5.30 5.40 -15.07
CA PHE A 154 5.81 4.02 -15.20
C PHE A 154 5.40 3.28 -16.49
N GLY A 155 4.67 3.94 -17.39
CA GLY A 155 4.01 3.31 -18.54
C GLY A 155 2.66 2.70 -18.16
N ALA A 156 1.77 2.59 -19.15
CA ALA A 156 0.43 2.02 -18.95
C ALA A 156 0.51 0.53 -18.66
N ARG A 157 -0.04 0.11 -17.51
CA ARG A 157 -0.05 -1.29 -17.06
C ARG A 157 -1.38 -1.63 -16.36
N PRO A 158 -2.52 -1.50 -17.05
CA PRO A 158 -3.85 -1.68 -16.45
C PRO A 158 -4.01 -3.05 -15.79
N GLU A 159 -3.46 -4.11 -16.38
CA GLU A 159 -3.50 -5.46 -15.79
C GLU A 159 -2.77 -5.55 -14.44
N LYS A 160 -1.62 -4.86 -14.29
CA LYS A 160 -0.92 -4.79 -13.00
C LYS A 160 -1.73 -4.00 -11.97
N ALA A 161 -2.37 -2.91 -12.39
CA ALA A 161 -3.25 -2.14 -11.51
C ALA A 161 -4.41 -2.99 -10.99
N LYS A 162 -5.08 -3.74 -11.88
CA LYS A 162 -6.17 -4.66 -11.52
C LYS A 162 -5.70 -5.73 -10.54
N ALA A 163 -4.56 -6.38 -10.81
CA ALA A 163 -3.99 -7.39 -9.93
C ALA A 163 -3.66 -6.85 -8.54
N LEU A 164 -3.07 -5.64 -8.45
CA LEU A 164 -2.77 -4.97 -7.18
C LEU A 164 -4.02 -4.69 -6.36
N LEU A 165 -5.07 -4.19 -7.01
CA LEU A 165 -6.34 -3.90 -6.35
C LEU A 165 -6.96 -5.19 -5.80
N ARG A 166 -7.08 -6.24 -6.63
CA ARG A 166 -7.64 -7.54 -6.19
C ARG A 166 -6.89 -8.12 -5.00
N ALA A 167 -5.56 -8.10 -5.03
CA ALA A 167 -4.73 -8.59 -3.93
C ALA A 167 -4.96 -7.82 -2.61
N ALA A 168 -5.35 -6.54 -2.67
CA ALA A 168 -5.68 -5.77 -1.47
C ALA A 168 -7.02 -6.21 -0.84
N VAL A 169 -8.00 -6.62 -1.65
CA VAL A 169 -9.29 -7.17 -1.16
C VAL A 169 -9.08 -8.50 -0.49
N ASP A 170 -8.38 -9.40 -1.15
CA ASP A 170 -8.18 -10.77 -0.67
C ASP A 170 -7.48 -10.78 0.70
N GLN A 171 -6.65 -9.77 0.95
CA GLN A 171 -5.91 -9.59 2.21
C GLN A 171 -6.61 -8.68 3.22
N GLN A 172 -7.82 -8.19 2.91
CA GLN A 172 -8.62 -7.33 3.79
C GLN A 172 -7.90 -6.03 4.23
N PHE A 173 -7.07 -5.46 3.35
CA PHE A 173 -6.29 -4.25 3.63
C PHE A 173 -7.04 -2.94 3.32
N VAL A 174 -8.35 -3.02 3.13
CA VAL A 174 -9.16 -1.96 2.53
C VAL A 174 -10.24 -1.53 3.51
N ASP A 175 -10.15 -0.28 3.98
CA ASP A 175 -11.25 0.36 4.71
C ASP A 175 -12.39 0.78 3.77
N GLU A 176 -13.52 1.20 4.33
CA GLU A 176 -14.74 1.43 3.56
C GLU A 176 -14.63 2.63 2.60
N ALA A 177 -13.92 3.68 3.01
CA ALA A 177 -13.69 4.86 2.18
C ALA A 177 -12.74 4.55 1.01
N LEU A 178 -11.70 3.76 1.27
CA LEU A 178 -10.78 3.28 0.25
C LEU A 178 -11.47 2.31 -0.70
N ALA A 179 -12.34 1.43 -0.19
CA ALA A 179 -13.10 0.50 -1.00
C ALA A 179 -13.94 1.28 -2.04
N LEU A 180 -14.61 2.35 -1.64
CA LEU A 180 -15.33 3.22 -2.58
C LEU A 180 -14.40 3.81 -3.65
N GLN A 181 -13.22 4.29 -3.26
CA GLN A 181 -12.24 4.83 -4.21
C GLN A 181 -11.74 3.76 -5.20
N MET A 182 -11.50 2.54 -4.74
CA MET A 182 -11.09 1.42 -5.57
C MET A 182 -12.19 1.01 -6.55
N ALA A 183 -13.45 0.96 -6.09
CA ALA A 183 -14.60 0.70 -6.94
C ALA A 183 -14.70 1.73 -8.07
N MET A 184 -14.63 3.02 -7.75
CA MET A 184 -14.67 4.10 -8.74
C MET A 184 -13.50 4.03 -9.72
N LEU A 185 -12.31 3.70 -9.24
CA LEU A 185 -11.12 3.57 -10.08
C LEU A 185 -11.29 2.47 -11.12
N ILE A 186 -11.76 1.29 -10.71
CA ILE A 186 -12.00 0.16 -11.63
C ILE A 186 -13.13 0.52 -12.59
N ALA A 187 -14.25 1.04 -12.08
CA ALA A 187 -15.42 1.43 -12.87
C ALA A 187 -15.09 2.46 -13.98
N SER A 188 -14.08 3.31 -13.77
CA SER A 188 -13.65 4.30 -14.76
C SER A 188 -12.88 3.73 -15.96
N GLY A 189 -12.36 2.49 -15.86
CA GLY A 189 -11.46 1.88 -16.83
C GLY A 189 -12.14 1.16 -18.01
N ALA A 190 -13.15 1.77 -18.63
CA ALA A 190 -14.00 1.13 -19.65
C ALA A 190 -13.22 0.60 -20.89
N PRO A 191 -13.68 -0.51 -21.52
CA PRO A 191 -14.83 -1.35 -21.14
C PRO A 191 -14.52 -2.27 -19.96
N LEU A 192 -15.52 -2.47 -19.08
CA LEU A 192 -15.39 -3.35 -17.91
C LEU A 192 -15.55 -4.80 -18.32
N SER A 193 -14.67 -5.67 -17.84
CA SER A 193 -14.90 -7.12 -17.90
C SER A 193 -15.88 -7.57 -16.81
N ALA A 194 -16.50 -8.74 -16.97
CA ALA A 194 -17.34 -9.33 -15.92
C ALA A 194 -16.59 -9.49 -14.58
N GLU A 195 -15.28 -9.71 -14.64
CA GLU A 195 -14.42 -9.77 -13.46
C GLU A 195 -14.22 -8.39 -12.81
N ASP A 196 -14.07 -7.34 -13.61
CA ASP A 196 -13.98 -5.96 -13.11
C ASP A 196 -15.29 -5.54 -12.45
N GLU A 197 -16.44 -5.87 -13.03
CA GLU A 197 -17.74 -5.63 -12.40
C GLU A 197 -17.91 -6.39 -11.09
N ALA A 198 -17.48 -7.66 -11.04
CA ALA A 198 -17.52 -8.44 -9.81
C ALA A 198 -16.65 -7.81 -8.72
N ALA A 199 -15.46 -7.33 -9.06
CA ALA A 199 -14.58 -6.60 -8.16
C ALA A 199 -15.22 -5.29 -7.69
N VAL A 200 -15.75 -4.46 -8.60
CA VAL A 200 -16.48 -3.22 -8.26
C VAL A 200 -17.60 -3.51 -7.27
N ARG A 201 -18.44 -4.51 -7.52
CA ARG A 201 -19.51 -4.88 -6.59
C ARG A 201 -18.97 -5.33 -5.23
N ALA A 202 -17.87 -6.08 -5.18
CA ALA A 202 -17.25 -6.48 -3.93
C ALA A 202 -16.77 -5.28 -3.11
N TYR A 203 -16.09 -4.32 -3.73
CA TYR A 203 -15.66 -3.09 -3.08
C TYR A 203 -16.82 -2.24 -2.58
N LEU A 204 -17.86 -2.07 -3.41
CA LEU A 204 -18.99 -1.25 -3.02
C LEU A 204 -19.75 -1.86 -1.83
N ARG A 205 -19.78 -3.20 -1.69
CA ARG A 205 -20.33 -3.85 -0.48
C ARG A 205 -19.53 -3.51 0.77
N VAL A 206 -18.19 -3.51 0.69
CA VAL A 206 -17.34 -3.05 1.81
C VAL A 206 -17.62 -1.58 2.11
N ALA A 207 -17.69 -0.73 1.08
CA ALA A 207 -17.97 0.70 1.24
C ALA A 207 -19.35 1.00 1.86
N GLN A 208 -20.34 0.13 1.63
CA GLN A 208 -21.68 0.26 2.19
C GLN A 208 -21.71 0.08 3.72
N GLU A 209 -20.76 -0.65 4.29
CA GLU A 209 -20.64 -0.80 5.75
C GLU A 209 -20.05 0.47 6.43
N SER A 210 -19.66 1.49 5.66
CA SER A 210 -19.03 2.69 6.20
C SER A 210 -19.93 3.40 7.22
N PRO A 211 -19.40 3.89 8.35
CA PRO A 211 -20.14 4.76 9.27
C PRO A 211 -20.41 6.15 8.68
N ASP A 212 -19.63 6.57 7.67
CA ASP A 212 -19.82 7.83 6.95
C ASP A 212 -21.02 7.73 5.99
N ILE A 213 -22.00 8.62 6.17
CA ILE A 213 -23.24 8.61 5.38
C ILE A 213 -22.93 8.85 3.90
N GLY A 214 -21.99 9.75 3.57
CA GLY A 214 -21.64 10.06 2.18
C GLY A 214 -21.09 8.85 1.44
N THR A 215 -20.13 8.16 2.06
CA THR A 215 -19.50 6.94 1.54
C THR A 215 -20.53 5.83 1.36
N ARG A 216 -21.37 5.58 2.38
CA ARG A 216 -22.43 4.57 2.34
C ARG A 216 -23.43 4.83 1.21
N THR A 217 -23.98 6.05 1.13
CA THR A 217 -24.97 6.42 0.11
C THR A 217 -24.38 6.37 -1.30
N ALA A 218 -23.13 6.80 -1.49
CA ALA A 218 -22.45 6.67 -2.77
C ALA A 218 -22.30 5.20 -3.19
N ALA A 219 -21.90 4.34 -2.25
CA ALA A 219 -21.76 2.91 -2.49
C ALA A 219 -23.09 2.24 -2.87
N GLU A 220 -24.16 2.55 -2.14
CA GLU A 220 -25.52 2.05 -2.40
C GLU A 220 -26.05 2.46 -3.78
N ASN A 221 -25.81 3.72 -4.17
CA ASN A 221 -26.22 4.24 -5.46
C ASN A 221 -25.49 3.52 -6.61
N LEU A 222 -24.16 3.35 -6.46
CA LEU A 222 -23.37 2.65 -7.45
C LEU A 222 -23.73 1.16 -7.52
N LEU A 223 -23.97 0.49 -6.39
CA LEU A 223 -24.39 -0.92 -6.39
C LEU A 223 -25.65 -1.15 -7.21
N ARG A 224 -26.63 -0.25 -7.12
CA ARG A 224 -27.85 -0.32 -7.93
C ARG A 224 -27.54 -0.18 -9.42
N ALA A 225 -26.66 0.74 -9.80
CA ALA A 225 -26.24 0.91 -11.19
C ALA A 225 -25.49 -0.32 -11.76
N PHE A 226 -24.79 -1.08 -10.91
CA PHE A 226 -24.09 -2.32 -11.28
C PHE A 226 -24.91 -3.60 -11.09
N ALA A 227 -26.16 -3.50 -10.64
CA ALA A 227 -27.07 -4.62 -10.39
C ALA A 227 -28.08 -4.85 -11.51
N GLU A 228 -28.33 -3.86 -12.37
CA GLU A 228 -29.18 -4.03 -13.55
C GLU A 228 -28.33 -4.56 -14.73
N PRO A 229 -28.45 -5.84 -15.12
CA PRO A 229 -28.22 -6.17 -16.51
C PRO A 229 -29.34 -5.50 -17.32
N GLU A 230 -28.99 -4.92 -18.45
CA GLU A 230 -29.90 -4.34 -19.44
C GLU A 230 -30.87 -5.43 -19.94
N ALA A 231 -31.91 -5.72 -19.15
CA ALA A 231 -33.09 -6.45 -19.56
C ALA A 231 -34.07 -5.44 -20.17
N LEU A 232 -33.65 -4.82 -21.27
CA LEU A 232 -34.60 -4.42 -22.30
C LEU A 232 -34.82 -5.62 -23.22
N SER A 233 -35.32 -6.71 -22.64
CA SER A 233 -36.17 -7.65 -23.35
C SER A 233 -37.49 -6.92 -23.63
N GLY A 234 -37.47 -6.06 -24.64
CA GLY A 234 -38.65 -5.67 -25.40
C GLY A 234 -38.81 -6.63 -26.57
N GLU A 235 -38.86 -7.94 -26.29
CA GLU A 235 -39.65 -8.86 -27.12
C GLU A 235 -41.11 -8.55 -26.81
N ASP A 236 -41.63 -7.46 -27.39
CA ASP A 236 -43.05 -7.32 -27.59
C ASP A 236 -43.39 -7.97 -28.93
N GLU A 237 -43.84 -9.21 -28.79
CA GLU A 237 -44.72 -9.93 -29.69
C GLU A 237 -45.65 -9.01 -30.50
N HIS A 238 -45.71 -9.25 -31.81
CA HIS A 238 -46.95 -9.37 -32.60
C HIS A 238 -46.50 -10.13 -33.86
N GLY A 239 -46.94 -11.37 -34.10
CA GLY A 239 -48.35 -11.74 -34.24
C GLY A 239 -48.65 -11.79 -35.73
#